data_AF-A0A7Y1V0W4-F1
#
_entry.id   AF-A0A7Y1V0W4-F1
#
_cell.length_a   1.000
_cell.length_b   1.000
_cell.length_c   1.000
_cell.angle_alpha   90.00
_cell.angle_beta   90.00
_cell.angle_gamma   90.00
#
_symmetry.space_group_name_H-M   'P 1'
#
loop_
_entity.id
_entity.type
_entity.pdbx_description
1 polymer ?
#
loop_
_entity_poly.entity_id
_entity_poly.type
_entity_poly.pdbx_seq_one_letter_code
_entity_poly.pdbx_strand_id
1 'polypeptide(L)'
;IKVFGTDVGSLGRALDQLAIDHDVVSADEVGARFKNRPDEPVWMYGDAVSRGNVGDALRRLEDFLHHDHPLVLLAYLSNDLRRRALAAAATDYQAFVAADGGRPGYALEKVWKAKNRTKGEDLRRAVDALARADIALKTQPEATHRVMLERLTVALCRWYGGSRR
;
A
#
# COMPACT_ATOMS: atom_id res chain seq x y z
N ILE A 1 2.07 6.40 -16.02
CA ILE A 1 1.70 5.19 -15.23
C ILE A 1 2.25 5.20 -13.80
N LYS A 2 3.44 5.77 -13.51
CA LYS A 2 4.06 5.70 -12.16
C LYS A 2 3.26 6.35 -11.01
N VAL A 3 2.45 7.38 -11.27
CA VAL A 3 1.71 8.13 -10.21
C VAL A 3 0.24 7.67 -10.10
N PHE A 4 -0.48 7.58 -11.21
CA PHE A 4 -1.93 7.29 -11.23
C PHE A 4 -2.29 5.80 -11.26
N GLY A 5 -1.32 4.88 -11.39
CA GLY A 5 -1.60 3.44 -11.44
C GLY A 5 -2.60 3.07 -12.54
N THR A 6 -3.74 2.48 -12.15
CA THR A 6 -4.86 2.10 -13.03
C THR A 6 -6.06 3.04 -12.93
N ASP A 7 -5.98 4.14 -12.17
CA ASP A 7 -7.08 5.11 -12.04
C ASP A 7 -7.10 6.07 -13.24
N VAL A 8 -7.79 5.64 -14.29
CA VAL A 8 -7.95 6.39 -15.54
C VAL A 8 -8.75 7.68 -15.33
N GLY A 9 -9.66 7.71 -14.34
CA GLY A 9 -10.47 8.90 -14.05
C GLY A 9 -9.64 10.03 -13.43
N SER A 10 -8.76 9.70 -12.49
CA SER A 10 -7.80 10.66 -11.93
C SER A 10 -6.76 11.11 -12.94
N LEU A 11 -6.36 10.24 -13.87
CA LEU A 11 -5.50 10.61 -15.00
C LEU A 11 -6.18 11.62 -15.92
N GLY A 12 -7.46 11.41 -16.26
CA GLY A 12 -8.24 12.34 -17.09
C GLY A 12 -8.28 13.75 -16.49
N ARG A 13 -8.65 13.86 -15.21
CA ARG A 13 -8.66 15.16 -14.51
C ARG A 13 -7.30 15.84 -14.45
N ALA A 14 -6.22 15.07 -14.31
CA ALA A 14 -4.87 15.61 -14.31
C ALA A 14 -4.46 16.14 -15.68
N LEU A 15 -4.89 15.49 -16.77
CA LEU A 15 -4.70 15.98 -18.14
C LEU A 15 -5.51 17.27 -18.39
N ASP A 16 -6.76 17.32 -17.94
CA ASP A 16 -7.60 18.51 -18.04
C ASP A 16 -6.97 19.71 -17.31
N GLN A 17 -6.39 19.49 -16.13
CA GLN A 17 -5.68 20.54 -15.38
C GLN A 17 -4.40 21.03 -16.06
N LEU A 18 -3.67 20.14 -16.74
CA LEU A 18 -2.45 20.50 -17.47
C LEU A 18 -2.77 21.29 -18.74
N ALA A 19 -3.89 20.98 -19.39
CA ALA A 19 -4.35 21.65 -20.59
C ALA A 19 -4.82 23.10 -20.35
N ILE A 20 -5.12 23.48 -19.10
CA ILE A 20 -5.52 24.85 -18.74
C ILE A 20 -4.32 25.81 -18.73
N ASP A 21 -3.17 25.36 -18.24
CA ASP A 21 -2.03 26.24 -17.93
C ASP A 21 -0.91 26.20 -18.99
N HIS A 22 -0.87 25.19 -19.88
CA HIS A 22 0.28 24.98 -20.78
C HIS A 22 -0.09 24.42 -22.17
N ASP A 23 0.46 25.00 -23.23
CA ASP A 23 0.39 24.49 -24.63
C ASP A 23 1.36 23.32 -24.88
N VAL A 24 2.45 23.22 -24.11
CA VAL A 24 3.44 22.13 -24.18
C VAL A 24 3.71 21.63 -22.77
N VAL A 25 3.40 20.36 -22.52
CA VAL A 25 3.58 19.72 -21.21
C VAL A 25 4.92 18.97 -21.17
N SER A 26 5.86 19.46 -20.38
CA SER A 26 7.16 18.83 -20.15
C SER A 26 7.16 17.85 -18.97
N ALA A 27 8.12 16.92 -18.93
CA ALA A 27 8.25 15.96 -17.84
C ALA A 27 8.57 16.62 -16.48
N ASP A 28 9.29 17.74 -16.50
CA ASP A 28 9.65 18.48 -15.29
C ASP A 28 8.44 19.22 -14.70
N GLU A 29 7.54 19.75 -15.54
CA GLU A 29 6.29 20.38 -15.09
C GLU A 29 5.32 19.36 -14.47
N VAL A 30 5.18 18.19 -15.09
CA VAL A 30 4.42 17.08 -14.51
C VAL A 30 5.06 16.65 -13.19
N GLY A 31 6.39 16.56 -13.15
CA GLY A 31 7.15 16.20 -11.96
C GLY A 31 7.03 17.21 -10.82
N ALA A 32 6.97 18.52 -11.13
CA ALA A 32 6.81 19.58 -10.14
C ALA A 32 5.37 19.66 -9.61
N ARG A 33 4.38 19.56 -10.49
CA ARG A 33 2.96 19.75 -10.14
C ARG A 33 2.35 18.54 -9.45
N PHE A 34 2.81 17.33 -9.76
CA PHE A 34 2.26 16.09 -9.21
C PHE A 34 3.24 15.34 -8.30
N LYS A 35 4.31 15.99 -7.81
CA LYS A 35 5.32 15.35 -6.93
C LYS A 35 4.78 14.93 -5.58
N ASN A 36 3.94 15.77 -4.98
CA ASN A 36 3.37 15.62 -3.65
C ASN A 36 1.86 15.90 -3.75
N ARG A 37 1.12 14.94 -4.31
CA ARG A 37 -0.33 15.04 -4.34
C ARG A 37 -0.87 14.62 -2.95
N PRO A 38 -1.79 15.38 -2.34
CA PRO A 38 -2.45 15.00 -1.08
C PRO A 38 -3.26 13.69 -1.18
N ASP A 39 -3.51 13.22 -2.39
CA ASP A 39 -4.16 11.96 -2.76
C ASP A 39 -3.15 10.91 -3.23
N GLU A 40 -1.97 10.80 -2.61
CA GLU A 40 -1.06 9.69 -2.90
C GLU A 40 -1.79 8.36 -2.69
N PRO A 41 -1.88 7.50 -3.72
CA PRO A 41 -2.62 6.27 -3.58
C PRO A 41 -2.03 5.37 -2.48
N VAL A 42 -2.89 4.81 -1.63
CA VAL A 42 -2.49 3.92 -0.51
C VAL A 42 -1.61 2.74 -0.94
N TRP A 43 -1.66 2.34 -2.21
CA TRP A 43 -0.80 1.28 -2.74
C TRP A 43 0.69 1.66 -2.75
N MET A 44 1.03 2.94 -2.81
CA MET A 44 2.42 3.38 -2.69
C MET A 44 2.97 3.18 -1.28
N TYR A 45 2.13 3.38 -0.26
CA TYR A 45 2.48 3.03 1.13
C TYR A 45 2.71 1.52 1.24
N GLY A 46 1.81 0.69 0.72
CA GLY A 46 1.99 -0.77 0.70
C GLY A 46 3.26 -1.22 -0.03
N ASP A 47 3.62 -0.54 -1.11
CA ASP A 47 4.87 -0.76 -1.84
C ASP A 47 6.10 -0.45 -0.99
N ALA A 48 6.12 0.69 -0.28
CA ALA A 48 7.21 1.07 0.61
C ALA A 48 7.39 0.05 1.74
N VAL A 49 6.27 -0.37 2.37
CA VAL A 49 6.25 -1.43 3.38
C VAL A 49 6.80 -2.74 2.82
N SER A 50 6.35 -3.14 1.63
CA SER A 50 6.79 -4.39 1.00
C SER A 50 8.27 -4.43 0.60
N ARG A 51 8.88 -3.26 0.42
CA ARG A 51 10.32 -3.11 0.15
C ARG A 51 11.14 -2.96 1.43
N GLY A 52 10.49 -2.89 2.60
CA GLY A 52 11.15 -2.62 3.88
C GLY A 52 11.70 -1.20 4.00
N ASN A 53 11.26 -0.26 3.16
CA ASN A 53 11.72 1.12 3.21
C ASN A 53 10.94 1.88 4.29
N VAL A 54 11.44 1.81 5.53
CA VAL A 54 10.78 2.42 6.70
C VAL A 54 10.61 3.93 6.53
N GLY A 55 11.61 4.64 6.01
CA GLY A 55 11.56 6.09 5.85
C GLY A 55 10.46 6.52 4.88
N ASP A 56 10.40 5.91 3.69
CA ASP A 56 9.33 6.21 2.72
C ASP A 56 7.96 5.74 3.23
N ALA A 57 7.88 4.60 3.92
CA ALA A 57 6.62 4.11 4.48
C ALA A 57 6.06 5.05 5.56
N LEU A 58 6.89 5.57 6.45
CA LEU A 58 6.46 6.52 7.50
C LEU A 58 6.06 7.87 6.92
N ARG A 59 6.80 8.39 5.93
CA ARG A 59 6.40 9.61 5.21
C ARG A 59 5.02 9.45 4.58
N ARG A 60 4.79 8.34 3.88
CA ARG A 60 3.49 8.06 3.23
C ARG A 60 2.37 7.81 4.22
N LEU A 61 2.66 7.23 5.38
CA LEU A 61 1.70 7.11 6.47
C LEU A 61 1.28 8.50 6.95
N GLU A 62 2.25 9.37 7.21
CA GLU A 62 1.99 10.74 7.64
C GLU A 62 1.13 11.48 6.61
N ASP A 63 1.50 11.44 5.33
CA ASP A 63 0.71 12.05 4.26
C ASP A 63 -0.73 11.49 4.22
N PHE A 64 -0.90 10.16 4.28
CA PHE A 64 -2.21 9.52 4.28
C PHE A 64 -3.10 9.96 5.45
N LEU A 65 -2.54 10.02 6.66
CA LEU A 65 -3.31 10.36 7.87
C LEU A 65 -3.78 11.81 7.92
N HIS A 66 -3.22 12.70 7.09
CA HIS A 66 -3.73 14.06 6.93
C HIS A 66 -5.02 14.11 6.10
N HIS A 67 -5.32 13.07 5.32
CA HIS A 67 -6.38 13.10 4.31
C HIS A 67 -7.44 12.02 4.49
N ASP A 68 -7.06 10.85 5.01
CA ASP A 68 -7.93 9.68 5.09
C ASP A 68 -7.98 9.06 6.49
N HIS A 69 -9.08 8.36 6.75
CA HIS A 69 -9.30 7.71 8.03
C HIS A 69 -8.39 6.47 8.20
N PRO A 70 -7.75 6.27 9.37
CA PRO A 70 -6.79 5.17 9.55
C PRO A 70 -7.38 3.76 9.36
N LEU A 71 -8.69 3.57 9.60
CA LEU A 71 -9.37 2.29 9.28
C LEU A 71 -9.29 1.92 7.79
N VAL A 72 -9.24 2.90 6.88
CA VAL A 72 -9.07 2.66 5.44
C VAL A 72 -7.68 2.05 5.16
N LEU A 73 -6.65 2.56 5.84
CA LEU A 73 -5.30 2.00 5.77
C LEU A 73 -5.25 0.56 6.29
N LEU A 74 -5.90 0.28 7.43
CA LEU A 74 -5.96 -1.07 8.00
C LEU A 74 -6.71 -2.04 7.08
N ALA A 75 -7.81 -1.62 6.47
CA ALA A 75 -8.55 -2.42 5.50
C ALA A 75 -7.69 -2.74 4.26
N TYR A 76 -6.94 -1.75 3.76
CA TYR A 76 -6.00 -1.95 2.66
C TYR A 76 -4.90 -2.97 3.03
N LEU A 77 -4.24 -2.80 4.19
CA LEU A 77 -3.20 -3.71 4.67
C LEU A 77 -3.72 -5.13 4.90
N SER A 78 -4.94 -5.27 5.41
CA SER A 78 -5.59 -6.56 5.62
C SER A 78 -5.79 -7.31 4.31
N ASN A 79 -6.28 -6.61 3.28
CA ASN A 79 -6.47 -7.19 1.95
C ASN A 79 -5.14 -7.56 1.29
N ASP A 80 -4.10 -6.73 1.42
CA ASP A 80 -2.77 -7.04 0.89
C ASP A 80 -2.16 -8.28 1.59
N LEU A 81 -2.29 -8.39 2.92
CA LEU A 81 -1.85 -9.56 3.68
C LEU A 81 -2.58 -10.83 3.27
N ARG A 82 -3.91 -10.76 3.18
CA ARG A 82 -4.75 -11.87 2.73
C ARG A 82 -4.27 -12.36 1.38
N ARG A 83 -4.06 -11.45 0.42
CA ARG A 83 -3.55 -11.78 -0.92
C ARG A 83 -2.19 -12.46 -0.89
N ARG A 84 -1.26 -11.96 -0.08
CA ARG A 84 0.08 -12.58 0.06
C ARG A 84 0.01 -13.97 0.68
N ALA A 85 -0.82 -14.16 1.70
CA ALA A 85 -1.04 -15.46 2.32
C ALA A 85 -1.66 -16.46 1.33
N LEU A 86 -2.67 -16.04 0.57
CA LEU A 86 -3.27 -16.84 -0.49
C LEU A 86 -2.25 -17.20 -1.58
N ALA A 87 -1.46 -16.23 -2.04
CA ALA A 87 -0.42 -16.48 -3.05
C ALA A 87 0.64 -17.46 -2.54
N ALA A 88 1.07 -17.34 -1.28
CA ALA A 88 2.05 -18.23 -0.67
C ALA A 88 1.53 -19.68 -0.52
N ALA A 89 0.23 -19.86 -0.29
CA ALA A 89 -0.40 -21.16 -0.13
C ALA A 89 -0.84 -21.82 -1.46
N ALA A 90 -1.01 -21.03 -2.53
CA ALA A 90 -1.53 -21.52 -3.79
C ALA A 90 -0.51 -22.33 -4.62
N THR A 91 -1.01 -23.40 -5.24
CA THR A 91 -0.24 -24.32 -6.10
C THR A 91 0.25 -23.66 -7.38
N ASP A 92 -0.61 -22.88 -8.02
CA ASP A 92 -0.34 -22.15 -9.26
C ASP A 92 -1.08 -20.80 -9.28
N TYR A 93 -0.82 -20.00 -10.32
CA TYR A 93 -1.35 -18.65 -10.43
C TYR A 93 -2.88 -18.62 -10.59
N GLN A 94 -3.46 -19.62 -11.27
CA GLN A 94 -4.90 -19.69 -11.47
C GLN A 94 -5.62 -20.02 -10.16
N ALA A 95 -5.07 -20.96 -9.38
CA ALA A 95 -5.56 -21.27 -8.04
C ALA A 95 -5.52 -20.04 -7.11
N PHE A 96 -4.46 -19.24 -7.19
CA PHE A 96 -4.36 -17.98 -6.44
C PHE A 96 -5.43 -16.96 -6.86
N VAL A 97 -5.58 -16.70 -8.16
CA VAL A 97 -6.59 -15.74 -8.66
C VAL A 97 -8.00 -16.17 -8.27
N ALA A 98 -8.30 -17.46 -8.40
CA ALA A 98 -9.58 -18.03 -7.99
C ALA A 98 -9.82 -17.86 -6.48
N ALA A 99 -8.81 -18.10 -5.65
CA ALA A 99 -8.91 -17.95 -4.19
C ALA A 99 -9.04 -16.48 -3.73
N ASP A 100 -8.42 -15.53 -4.43
CA ASP A 100 -8.62 -14.11 -4.15
C ASP A 100 -10.05 -13.66 -4.48
N GLY A 101 -10.73 -14.34 -5.41
CA GLY A 101 -12.02 -13.93 -5.95
C GLY A 101 -11.93 -12.73 -6.90
N GLY A 102 -10.70 -12.39 -7.31
CA GLY A 102 -10.39 -11.25 -8.18
C GLY A 102 -10.34 -11.61 -9.66
N ARG A 103 -10.08 -10.59 -10.50
CA ARG A 103 -9.75 -10.80 -11.92
C ARG A 103 -8.23 -10.79 -12.10
N PRO A 104 -7.68 -11.60 -13.01
CA PRO A 104 -6.26 -11.52 -13.37
C PRO A 104 -5.89 -10.08 -13.76
N GLY A 105 -4.72 -9.64 -13.31
CA GLY A 105 -4.22 -8.31 -13.64
C GLY A 105 -2.91 -8.01 -12.94
N TYR A 106 -2.33 -6.85 -13.27
CA TYR A 106 -1.01 -6.45 -12.80
C TYR A 106 -0.84 -6.54 -11.27
N ALA A 107 -1.86 -6.14 -10.51
CA ALA A 107 -1.82 -6.19 -9.04
C ALA A 107 -1.66 -7.63 -8.50
N LEU A 108 -2.42 -8.59 -9.03
CA LEU A 108 -2.33 -10.00 -8.62
C LEU A 108 -1.04 -10.63 -9.13
N GLU A 109 -0.61 -10.33 -10.36
CA GLU A 109 0.68 -10.80 -10.86
C GLU A 109 1.85 -10.33 -10.01
N LYS A 110 1.81 -9.08 -9.54
CA LYS A 110 2.83 -8.50 -8.68
C LYS A 110 2.93 -9.25 -7.36
N VAL A 111 1.79 -9.52 -6.72
CA VAL A 111 1.75 -10.30 -5.48
C VAL A 111 2.26 -11.73 -5.73
N TRP A 112 1.82 -12.36 -6.81
CA TRP A 112 2.24 -13.71 -7.19
C TRP A 112 3.76 -13.81 -7.40
N LYS A 113 4.35 -12.89 -8.15
CA LYS A 113 5.80 -12.82 -8.39
C LYS A 113 6.58 -12.60 -7.09
N ALA A 114 5.97 -11.99 -6.08
CA ALA A 114 6.58 -11.72 -4.77
C ALA A 114 6.26 -12.79 -3.70
N LYS A 115 5.49 -13.84 -4.01
CA LYS A 115 4.95 -14.77 -3.01
C LYS A 115 5.99 -15.48 -2.13
N ASN A 116 7.18 -15.73 -2.69
CA ASN A 116 8.28 -16.41 -2.00
C ASN A 116 9.21 -15.46 -1.22
N ARG A 117 8.96 -14.14 -1.25
CA ARG A 117 9.83 -13.14 -0.59
C ARG A 117 9.61 -13.05 0.90
N THR A 118 8.44 -13.45 1.39
CA THR A 118 8.07 -13.35 2.80
C THR A 118 7.91 -14.75 3.40
N LYS A 119 8.56 -15.01 4.54
CA LYS A 119 8.41 -16.28 5.25
C LYS A 119 7.00 -16.40 5.86
N GLY A 120 6.46 -17.61 5.92
CA GLY A 120 5.14 -17.85 6.52
C GLY A 120 5.05 -17.43 8.00
N GLU A 121 6.15 -17.49 8.75
CA GLU A 121 6.19 -16.96 10.12
C GLU A 121 6.04 -15.44 10.20
N ASP A 122 6.63 -14.70 9.25
CA ASP A 122 6.58 -13.24 9.23
C ASP A 122 5.19 -12.76 8.77
N LEU A 123 4.56 -13.48 7.83
CA LEU A 123 3.15 -13.25 7.47
C LEU A 123 2.22 -13.41 8.66
N ARG A 124 2.39 -14.47 9.47
CA ARG A 124 1.59 -14.67 10.70
C ARG A 124 1.79 -13.54 11.70
N ARG A 125 3.04 -13.15 11.97
CA ARG A 125 3.35 -12.01 12.88
C ARG A 125 2.68 -10.72 12.42
N ALA A 126 2.68 -10.48 11.11
CA ALA A 126 2.05 -9.29 10.54
C ALA A 126 0.52 -9.31 10.66
N VAL A 127 -0.13 -10.43 10.39
CA VAL A 127 -1.58 -10.59 10.59
C VAL A 127 -1.95 -10.35 12.05
N ASP A 128 -1.22 -10.96 13.00
CA ASP A 128 -1.47 -10.77 14.43
C ASP A 128 -1.29 -9.32 14.86
N ALA A 129 -0.27 -8.63 14.35
CA ALA A 129 -0.03 -7.22 14.65
C ALA A 129 -1.11 -6.32 14.06
N LEU A 130 -1.57 -6.60 12.84
CA LEU A 130 -2.64 -5.85 12.20
C LEU A 130 -3.97 -6.02 12.96
N ALA A 131 -4.28 -7.25 13.39
CA ALA A 131 -5.47 -7.52 14.20
C ALA A 131 -5.44 -6.76 15.54
N ARG A 132 -4.28 -6.72 16.22
CA ARG A 132 -4.11 -5.92 17.44
C ARG A 132 -4.27 -4.42 17.17
N ALA A 133 -3.75 -3.92 16.05
CA ALA A 133 -3.88 -2.52 15.67
C ALA A 133 -5.34 -2.15 15.34
N ASP A 134 -6.09 -3.03 14.69
CA ASP A 134 -7.52 -2.82 14.40
C ASP A 134 -8.35 -2.72 15.68
N ILE A 135 -8.13 -3.62 16.65
CA ILE A 135 -8.78 -3.56 17.96
C ILE A 135 -8.40 -2.27 18.69
N ALA A 136 -7.10 -1.95 18.73
CA ALA A 136 -6.63 -0.75 19.43
C ALA A 136 -7.19 0.53 18.80
N LEU A 137 -7.25 0.64 17.48
CA LEU A 137 -7.82 1.81 16.80
C LEU A 137 -9.31 2.00 17.15
N LYS A 138 -10.05 0.90 17.36
CA LYS A 138 -11.48 0.93 17.71
C LYS A 138 -11.76 1.15 19.19
N THR A 139 -10.78 0.96 20.07
CA THR A 139 -11.00 0.93 21.53
C THR A 139 -10.16 1.93 22.32
N GLN A 140 -9.06 2.42 21.76
CA GLN A 140 -8.15 3.36 22.43
C GLN A 140 -8.40 4.80 21.98
N PRO A 141 -8.04 5.79 22.82
CA PRO A 141 -8.16 7.21 22.47
C PRO A 141 -7.40 7.57 21.19
N GLU A 142 -7.95 8.48 20.40
CA GLU A 142 -7.41 8.94 19.11
C GLU A 142 -5.95 9.44 19.20
N ALA A 143 -5.61 10.09 20.31
CA ALA A 143 -4.24 10.56 20.59
C ALA A 143 -3.17 9.44 20.54
N THR A 144 -3.57 8.17 20.67
CA THR A 144 -2.65 7.02 20.60
C THR A 144 -2.51 6.43 19.20
N HIS A 145 -3.40 6.78 18.27
CA HIS A 145 -3.54 6.10 16.98
C HIS A 145 -2.30 6.31 16.10
N ARG A 146 -1.78 7.54 16.04
CA ARG A 146 -0.61 7.88 15.22
C ARG A 146 0.61 7.02 15.57
N VAL A 147 1.02 7.05 16.84
CA VAL A 147 2.19 6.31 17.33
C VAL A 147 2.01 4.80 17.17
N MET A 148 0.78 4.29 17.35
CA MET A 148 0.48 2.88 17.10
C MET A 148 0.67 2.52 15.62
N LEU A 149 0.19 3.34 14.69
CA LEU A 149 0.31 3.09 13.25
C LEU A 149 1.76 3.24 12.77
N GLU A 150 2.52 4.18 13.31
CA GLU A 150 3.96 4.30 13.05
C GLU A 150 4.69 3.02 13.48
N ARG A 151 4.41 2.51 14.70
CA ARG A 151 4.99 1.26 15.21
C ARG A 151 4.58 0.04 14.38
N LEU A 152 3.31 -0.04 13.97
CA LEU A 152 2.83 -1.07 13.07
C LEU A 152 3.59 -1.01 11.73
N THR A 153 3.73 0.18 11.15
CA THR A 153 4.44 0.40 9.88
C THR A 153 5.87 -0.11 9.95
N VAL A 154 6.61 0.23 11.01
CA VAL A 154 7.98 -0.26 11.23
C VAL A 154 8.01 -1.78 11.35
N ALA A 155 7.07 -2.37 12.09
CA ALA A 155 7.00 -3.82 12.25
C ALA A 155 6.71 -4.53 10.92
N LEU A 156 5.73 -4.03 10.15
CA LEU A 156 5.39 -4.56 8.83
C LEU A 156 6.55 -4.42 7.83
N CYS A 157 7.30 -3.33 7.84
CA CYS A 157 8.50 -3.17 6.99
C CYS A 157 9.53 -4.28 7.25
N ARG A 158 9.71 -4.66 8.52
CA ARG A 158 10.65 -5.74 8.90
C ARG A 158 10.17 -7.11 8.44
N TRP A 159 8.87 -7.37 8.58
CA TRP A 159 8.29 -8.67 8.23
C TRP A 159 8.06 -8.83 6.72
N TYR A 160 7.60 -7.79 6.01
CA TYR A 160 7.30 -7.88 4.57
C TYR A 160 8.54 -7.76 3.69
N GLY A 161 9.45 -6.85 4.04
CA GLY A 161 10.63 -6.56 3.25
C GLY A 161 11.62 -7.72 3.14
N GLY A 162 11.42 -8.80 3.89
CA GLY A 162 12.37 -9.92 3.98
C GLY A 162 13.71 -9.49 4.58
N SER A 163 13.74 -8.35 5.28
CA SER A 163 14.96 -7.70 5.79
C SER A 163 15.42 -8.24 7.14
N ARG A 164 14.80 -9.32 7.64
CA ARG A 164 15.41 -10.13 8.70
C ARG A 164 16.61 -10.89 8.11
N ARG A 165 17.74 -10.19 8.07
CA ARG A 165 19.05 -10.80 8.26
C ARG A 165 19.31 -10.91 9.76
#